data_AF-A0A132BCD3-F1
#
_entry.id   AF-A0A132BCD3-F1
#
_cell.length_a   1.000
_cell.length_b   1.000
_cell.length_c   1.000
_cell.angle_alpha   90.00
_cell.angle_beta   90.00
_cell.angle_gamma   90.00
#
_symmetry.space_group_name_H-M   'P 1'
#
loop_
_entity.id
_entity.type
_entity.pdbx_description
1 polymer ?
#
loop_
_entity_poly.entity_id
_entity_poly.type
_entity_poly.pdbx_seq_one_letter_code
_entity_poly.pdbx_strand_id
1 'polypeptide(L)'
;MDDFCRAISSSSPASIQVCVIPKGIEAAVDKEHDVIFNVLEPLKILLLKAEVLKIRDAKVSELPNVFDFPASSQTWVSCLDEVSEMEQRQLLQIVESNAPVEHGFEMHAALLKYCQSFERCPPFNNDMALWEGEGHGDRLGRKYNNPYKGTEYHSVERGLQRAKNAAEADNDVLAFKVHRENVLMYLERQYGKINNCSNALLDFIKEKKRLGCLFHPYTRPVEDSIDLEKQLYHAKLLLDDYAMSFEREAPTPIKIQILREQRFVHLPKLYDETNRGVDVAIRRFNTAIDKKNNKKTVLLFQKAVDTLDNQLIRIRQAGRDLFEHDLDISSRGVDIHPCDPSSIDHVVWDVEEPEIGPNLAII
;
A
#
# COMPACT_ATOMS: atom_id res chain seq x y z
N MET A 1 -1.26 -4.37 25.09
CA MET A 1 -2.29 -3.34 25.29
C MET A 1 -2.70 -2.75 23.94
N ASP A 2 -1.72 -2.50 23.08
CA ASP A 2 -1.84 -1.88 21.76
C ASP A 2 -2.90 -2.54 20.87
N ASP A 3 -2.80 -3.86 20.66
CA ASP A 3 -3.77 -4.61 19.84
C ASP A 3 -5.20 -4.48 20.35
N PHE A 4 -5.37 -4.45 21.68
CA PHE A 4 -6.67 -4.24 22.30
C PHE A 4 -7.18 -2.83 22.02
N CYS A 5 -6.36 -1.80 22.25
CA CYS A 5 -6.74 -0.41 21.96
C CYS A 5 -7.08 -0.19 20.49
N ARG A 6 -6.31 -0.78 19.56
CA ARG A 6 -6.61 -0.73 18.12
C ARG A 6 -7.92 -1.42 17.77
N ALA A 7 -8.21 -2.57 18.38
CA ALA A 7 -9.45 -3.29 18.13
C ALA A 7 -10.68 -2.50 18.60
N ILE A 8 -10.55 -1.74 19.70
CA ILE A 8 -11.68 -1.00 20.28
C ILE A 8 -11.75 0.48 19.90
N SER A 9 -10.74 1.03 19.20
CA SER A 9 -10.76 2.44 18.76
C SER A 9 -11.97 2.73 17.88
N SER A 10 -12.40 1.77 17.06
CA SER A 10 -13.59 1.87 16.22
C SER A 10 -14.90 1.50 16.94
N SER A 11 -14.83 0.94 18.14
CA SER A 11 -15.97 0.30 18.83
C SER A 11 -16.79 1.25 19.72
N SER A 12 -16.33 2.50 19.91
CA SER A 12 -16.93 3.51 20.79
C SER A 12 -17.52 2.93 22.10
N PRO A 13 -16.70 2.27 22.94
CA PRO A 13 -17.19 1.61 24.15
C PRO A 13 -17.79 2.61 25.15
N ALA A 14 -18.84 2.18 25.87
CA ALA A 14 -19.55 3.01 26.83
C ALA A 14 -18.81 3.25 28.15
N SER A 15 -17.85 2.39 28.51
CA SER A 15 -16.97 2.54 29.68
C SER A 15 -15.74 1.65 29.51
N ILE A 16 -14.56 2.14 29.90
CA ILE A 16 -13.32 1.35 29.97
C ILE A 16 -12.75 1.46 31.38
N GLN A 17 -12.41 0.31 31.97
CA GLN A 17 -11.68 0.26 33.23
C GLN A 17 -10.35 -0.48 33.03
N VAL A 18 -9.26 0.23 33.33
CA VAL A 18 -7.91 -0.31 33.29
C VAL A 18 -7.45 -0.53 34.72
N CYS A 19 -7.15 -1.78 35.06
CA CYS A 19 -6.66 -2.16 36.38
C CYS A 19 -5.15 -2.46 36.27
N VAL A 20 -4.34 -1.74 37.04
CA VAL A 20 -2.88 -1.89 37.07
C VAL A 20 -2.51 -2.76 38.26
N ILE A 21 -1.65 -3.76 38.05
CA ILE A 21 -1.18 -4.61 39.15
C ILE A 21 -0.13 -3.82 39.95
N PRO A 22 -0.32 -3.64 41.27
CA PRO A 22 0.68 -3.00 42.13
C PRO A 22 2.00 -3.77 42.21
N LYS A 23 3.11 -3.07 42.48
CA LYS A 23 4.43 -3.69 42.66
C LYS A 23 4.51 -4.45 43.98
N GLY A 24 5.29 -5.54 43.98
CA GLY A 24 5.56 -6.34 45.17
C GLY A 24 4.55 -7.47 45.39
N ILE A 25 3.74 -7.76 44.38
CA ILE A 25 2.80 -8.90 44.33
C ILE A 25 3.48 -10.11 43.66
N GLU A 26 4.54 -9.89 42.90
CA GLU A 26 5.25 -10.93 42.16
C GLU A 26 6.11 -11.80 43.09
N ALA A 27 6.06 -13.12 42.89
CA ALA A 27 6.85 -14.09 43.66
C ALA A 27 8.37 -14.02 43.40
N ALA A 28 8.82 -13.25 42.39
CA ALA A 28 10.22 -13.09 42.02
C ALA A 28 10.69 -11.65 42.28
N VAL A 29 11.67 -11.49 43.17
CA VAL A 29 12.08 -10.21 43.77
C VAL A 29 12.85 -9.29 42.80
N ASP A 30 13.30 -9.79 41.65
CA ASP A 30 14.23 -9.07 40.75
C ASP A 30 13.71 -8.88 39.31
N LYS A 31 12.40 -8.70 39.12
CA LYS A 31 11.87 -8.35 37.79
C LYS A 31 11.85 -6.84 37.60
N GLU A 32 12.47 -6.38 36.51
CA GLU A 32 12.29 -5.01 36.03
C GLU A 32 10.79 -4.78 35.74
N HIS A 33 10.22 -3.73 36.31
CA HIS A 33 8.86 -3.28 36.02
C HIS A 33 8.89 -2.33 34.82
N ASP A 34 7.95 -2.50 33.90
CA ASP A 34 7.75 -1.54 32.83
C ASP A 34 7.34 -0.17 33.41
N VAL A 35 7.80 0.90 32.76
CA VAL A 35 7.35 2.26 33.08
C VAL A 35 5.87 2.36 32.74
N ILE A 36 5.02 2.52 33.76
CA ILE A 36 3.56 2.47 33.63
C ILE A 36 3.01 3.48 32.61
N PHE A 37 3.64 4.65 32.46
CA PHE A 37 3.24 5.63 31.46
C PHE A 37 3.36 5.06 30.03
N ASN A 38 4.41 4.30 29.75
CA ASN A 38 4.60 3.63 28.46
C ASN A 38 3.56 2.53 28.25
N VAL A 39 3.19 1.80 29.30
CA VAL A 39 2.16 0.75 29.24
C VAL A 39 0.76 1.32 28.95
N LEU A 40 0.48 2.53 29.44
CA LEU A 40 -0.80 3.22 29.27
C LEU A 40 -0.86 4.11 28.01
N GLU A 41 0.28 4.39 27.39
CA GLU A 41 0.44 5.19 26.17
C GLU A 41 -0.55 4.82 25.04
N PRO A 42 -0.81 3.53 24.77
CA PRO A 42 -1.77 3.10 23.75
C PRO A 42 -3.22 3.50 24.03
N LEU A 43 -3.57 3.96 25.23
CA LEU A 43 -4.92 4.48 25.49
C LEU A 43 -5.18 5.79 24.72
N LYS A 44 -4.13 6.53 24.35
CA LYS A 44 -4.25 7.83 23.64
C LYS A 44 -4.93 7.71 22.28
N ILE A 45 -4.91 6.53 21.66
CA ILE A 45 -5.61 6.29 20.39
C ILE A 45 -7.12 6.04 20.58
N LEU A 46 -7.61 6.01 21.81
CA LEU A 46 -9.03 5.84 22.10
C LEU A 46 -9.71 7.19 22.20
N LEU A 47 -10.78 7.35 21.43
CA LEU A 47 -11.73 8.44 21.61
C LEU A 47 -12.89 7.96 22.46
N LEU A 48 -12.84 8.31 23.74
CA LEU A 48 -13.91 8.01 24.66
C LEU A 48 -14.71 9.29 24.92
N LYS A 49 -16.04 9.16 24.97
CA LYS A 49 -16.86 10.26 25.51
C LYS A 49 -16.44 10.52 26.95
N ALA A 50 -16.54 11.77 27.41
CA ALA A 50 -16.14 12.16 28.77
C ALA A 50 -16.73 11.23 29.87
N GLU A 51 -15.96 10.99 30.94
CA GLU A 51 -16.29 10.16 32.12
C GLU A 51 -16.25 8.62 31.94
N VAL A 52 -15.65 8.13 30.85
CA VAL A 52 -15.69 6.72 30.45
C VAL A 52 -14.45 5.92 30.88
N LEU A 53 -13.28 6.55 31.06
CA LEU A 53 -12.03 5.86 31.44
C LEU A 53 -11.77 5.91 32.95
N LYS A 54 -11.56 4.75 33.56
CA LYS A 54 -11.08 4.63 34.95
C LYS A 54 -9.80 3.83 35.02
N ILE A 55 -8.72 4.46 35.48
CA ILE A 55 -7.44 3.80 35.78
C ILE A 55 -7.32 3.67 37.29
N ARG A 56 -7.03 2.47 37.80
CA ARG A 56 -6.85 2.22 39.24
C ARG A 56 -5.98 1.00 39.48
N ASP A 57 -5.56 0.82 40.73
CA ASP A 57 -4.95 -0.43 41.17
C ASP A 57 -5.95 -1.59 41.12
N ALA A 58 -5.44 -2.76 40.73
CA ALA A 58 -6.15 -4.03 40.76
C ALA A 58 -6.41 -4.46 42.21
N LYS A 59 -7.62 -4.98 42.46
CA LYS A 59 -7.96 -5.61 43.73
C LYS A 59 -7.43 -7.04 43.75
N VAL A 60 -7.19 -7.58 44.94
CA VAL A 60 -6.75 -8.98 45.13
C VAL A 60 -7.65 -9.98 44.39
N SER A 61 -8.96 -9.77 44.43
CA SER A 61 -9.95 -10.62 43.76
C SER A 61 -9.89 -10.59 42.23
N GLU A 62 -9.18 -9.63 41.64
CA GLU A 62 -9.05 -9.42 40.20
C GLU A 62 -7.72 -9.96 39.67
N LEU A 63 -6.82 -10.37 40.55
CA LEU A 63 -5.52 -10.90 40.19
C LEU A 63 -5.63 -12.38 39.78
N PRO A 64 -4.93 -12.81 38.71
CA PRO A 64 -4.79 -14.21 38.36
C PRO A 64 -4.32 -15.09 39.54
N ASN A 65 -4.78 -16.35 39.62
CA ASN A 65 -4.38 -17.33 40.65
C ASN A 65 -2.90 -17.75 40.60
N VAL A 66 -2.07 -17.06 39.83
CA VAL A 66 -0.64 -17.33 39.63
C VAL A 66 0.22 -16.51 40.61
N PHE A 67 -0.38 -15.56 41.33
CA PHE A 67 0.32 -14.77 42.34
C PHE A 67 0.25 -15.45 43.71
N ASP A 68 1.42 -15.76 44.27
CA ASP A 68 1.55 -16.21 45.65
C ASP A 68 1.45 -14.99 46.57
N PHE A 69 0.42 -14.95 47.40
CA PHE A 69 0.26 -13.89 48.40
C PHE A 69 0.89 -14.35 49.72
N PRO A 70 2.13 -13.92 50.07
CA PRO A 70 2.67 -14.23 51.38
C PRO A 70 1.80 -13.58 52.45
N ALA A 71 1.44 -14.36 53.47
CA ALA A 71 0.50 -13.99 54.53
C ALA A 71 0.98 -12.87 55.49
N SER A 72 2.13 -12.24 55.23
CA SER A 72 2.75 -11.27 56.12
C SER A 72 3.23 -10.01 55.40
N SER A 73 2.51 -8.91 55.63
CA SER A 73 2.99 -7.52 55.62
C SER A 73 3.92 -7.08 54.48
N GLN A 74 3.61 -7.42 53.23
CA GLN A 74 4.22 -6.74 52.10
C GLN A 74 3.41 -5.48 51.79
N THR A 75 4.03 -4.32 51.94
CA THR A 75 3.47 -3.05 51.50
C THR A 75 3.43 -3.05 49.97
N TRP A 76 2.25 -3.19 49.40
CA TRP A 76 2.04 -3.02 47.97
C TRP A 76 2.20 -1.55 47.62
N VAL A 77 2.96 -1.28 46.58
CA VAL A 77 3.19 0.08 46.10
C VAL A 77 2.42 0.26 44.80
N SER A 78 1.57 1.29 44.76
CA SER A 78 0.83 1.60 43.54
C SER A 78 1.81 1.97 42.44
N CYS A 79 1.65 1.36 41.27
CA CYS A 79 2.40 1.79 40.08
C CYS A 79 1.95 3.19 39.65
N LEU A 80 0.74 3.62 40.01
CA LEU A 80 0.19 4.92 39.63
C LEU A 80 0.84 6.07 40.38
N ASP A 81 1.40 5.82 41.57
CA ASP A 81 2.13 6.82 42.36
C ASP A 81 3.43 7.28 41.64
N GLU A 82 3.93 6.49 40.69
CA GLU A 82 5.11 6.82 39.87
C GLU A 82 4.77 7.68 38.65
N VAL A 83 3.49 7.80 38.28
CA VAL A 83 3.04 8.67 37.20
C VAL A 83 2.79 10.05 37.77
N SER A 84 3.44 11.09 37.21
CA SER A 84 3.17 12.45 37.66
C SER A 84 1.70 12.82 37.45
N GLU A 85 1.14 13.65 38.33
CA GLU A 85 -0.23 14.15 38.14
C GLU A 85 -0.44 14.81 36.77
N MET A 86 0.62 15.40 36.21
CA MET A 86 0.58 16.02 34.89
C MET A 86 0.41 14.98 33.77
N GLU A 87 1.15 13.88 33.82
CA GLU A 87 1.06 12.78 32.84
C GLU A 87 -0.30 12.07 32.93
N GLN A 88 -0.82 11.85 34.14
CA GLN A 88 -2.17 11.29 34.32
C GLN A 88 -3.24 12.22 33.73
N ARG A 89 -3.14 13.53 34.00
CA ARG A 89 -4.07 14.52 33.42
C ARG A 89 -3.96 14.59 31.90
N GLN A 90 -2.76 14.53 31.33
CA GLN A 90 -2.57 14.51 29.88
C GLN A 90 -3.21 13.28 29.25
N LEU A 91 -3.00 12.10 29.83
CA LEU A 91 -3.61 10.86 29.35
C LEU A 91 -5.15 10.95 29.39
N LEU A 92 -5.72 11.36 30.52
CA LEU A 92 -7.17 11.52 30.67
C LEU A 92 -7.73 12.58 29.72
N GLN A 93 -7.03 13.72 29.57
CA GLN A 93 -7.46 14.79 28.68
C GLN A 93 -7.47 14.37 27.22
N ILE A 94 -6.50 13.57 26.77
CA ILE A 94 -6.46 13.04 25.41
C ILE A 94 -7.62 12.05 25.20
N VAL A 95 -7.84 11.15 26.15
CA VAL A 95 -8.85 10.10 26.03
C VAL A 95 -10.28 10.62 26.13
N GLU A 96 -10.52 11.63 26.98
CA GLU A 96 -11.83 12.27 27.19
C GLU A 96 -12.11 13.41 26.22
N SER A 97 -11.13 13.76 25.39
CA SER A 97 -11.28 14.77 24.34
C SER A 97 -12.23 14.27 23.25
N ASN A 98 -13.12 15.14 22.78
CA ASN A 98 -13.92 14.90 21.59
C ASN A 98 -13.18 15.29 20.29
N ALA A 99 -11.92 15.72 20.37
CA ALA A 99 -11.13 16.07 19.20
C ALA A 99 -10.83 14.80 18.39
N PRO A 100 -11.00 14.81 17.06
CA PRO A 100 -10.69 13.64 16.23
C PRO A 100 -9.20 13.29 16.34
N VAL A 101 -8.88 11.99 16.33
CA VAL A 101 -7.52 11.44 16.47
C VAL A 101 -7.13 10.77 15.16
N GLU A 102 -5.95 11.11 14.64
CA GLU A 102 -5.35 10.40 13.51
C GLU A 102 -4.79 9.06 14.00
N HIS A 103 -5.18 7.99 13.34
CA HIS A 103 -4.68 6.65 13.64
C HIS A 103 -3.55 6.31 12.67
N GLY A 104 -2.30 6.43 13.15
CA GLY A 104 -1.11 6.15 12.32
C GLY A 104 -1.15 4.78 11.65
N PHE A 105 -1.67 3.74 12.32
CA PHE A 105 -1.79 2.40 11.76
C PHE A 105 -2.81 2.30 10.60
N GLU A 106 -3.89 3.07 10.62
CA GLU A 106 -4.85 3.13 9.50
C GLU A 106 -4.24 3.86 8.29
N MET A 107 -3.55 4.97 8.56
CA MET A 107 -2.81 5.71 7.53
C MET A 107 -1.70 4.84 6.91
N HIS A 108 -0.99 4.06 7.73
CA HIS A 108 0.02 3.11 7.26
C HIS A 108 -0.60 2.01 6.39
N ALA A 109 -1.76 1.47 6.78
CA ALA A 109 -2.47 0.47 5.97
C ALA A 109 -2.84 1.03 4.58
N ALA A 110 -3.33 2.28 4.51
CA ALA A 110 -3.62 2.95 3.25
C ALA A 110 -2.34 3.16 2.40
N LEU A 111 -1.25 3.61 3.01
CA LEU A 111 0.05 3.76 2.34
C LEU A 111 0.59 2.42 1.83
N LEU A 112 0.50 1.35 2.62
CA LEU A 112 0.92 0.00 2.22
C LEU A 112 0.15 -0.47 0.99
N LYS A 113 -1.18 -0.31 0.99
CA LYS A 113 -2.04 -0.64 -0.16
C LYS A 113 -1.64 0.14 -1.41
N TYR A 114 -1.33 1.43 -1.27
CA TYR A 114 -0.83 2.24 -2.37
C TYR A 114 0.50 1.72 -2.90
N CYS A 115 1.49 1.49 -2.04
CA CYS A 115 2.79 0.93 -2.42
C CYS A 115 2.67 -0.43 -3.14
N GLN A 116 1.83 -1.31 -2.61
CA GLN A 116 1.56 -2.63 -3.17
C GLN A 116 0.95 -2.58 -4.57
N SER A 117 0.12 -1.57 -4.88
CA SER A 117 -0.48 -1.44 -6.21
C SER A 117 0.54 -1.28 -7.36
N PHE A 118 1.75 -0.82 -7.06
CA PHE A 118 2.87 -0.71 -8.00
C PHE A 118 3.66 -2.02 -8.17
N GLU A 119 3.56 -2.96 -7.22
CA GLU A 119 4.33 -4.21 -7.25
C GLU A 119 3.54 -5.33 -7.94
N ARG A 120 4.08 -5.82 -9.07
CA ARG A 120 3.45 -6.85 -9.89
C ARG A 120 3.78 -8.27 -9.43
N CYS A 121 4.89 -8.46 -8.72
CA CYS A 121 5.31 -9.75 -8.19
C CYS A 121 4.62 -10.01 -6.84
N PRO A 122 3.64 -10.94 -6.73
CA PRO A 122 2.87 -11.17 -5.50
C PRO A 122 3.73 -11.53 -4.28
N PRO A 123 4.82 -12.32 -4.38
CA PRO A 123 5.73 -12.52 -3.26
C PRO A 123 6.32 -11.20 -2.75
N PHE A 124 6.79 -10.32 -3.64
CA PHE A 124 7.38 -9.04 -3.23
C PHE A 124 6.34 -8.07 -2.72
N ASN A 125 5.14 -8.10 -3.30
CA ASN A 125 3.98 -7.34 -2.85
C ASN A 125 3.63 -7.68 -1.40
N ASN A 126 3.55 -8.97 -1.08
CA ASN A 126 3.30 -9.45 0.28
C ASN A 126 4.47 -9.10 1.22
N ASP A 127 5.72 -9.26 0.75
CA ASP A 127 6.90 -8.94 1.54
C ASP A 127 6.93 -7.46 1.96
N MET A 128 6.31 -6.53 1.22
CA MET A 128 6.26 -5.11 1.59
C MET A 128 5.65 -4.89 2.99
N ALA A 129 4.71 -5.74 3.41
CA ALA A 129 4.01 -5.62 4.70
C ALA A 129 4.83 -6.16 5.89
N LEU A 130 5.85 -6.98 5.62
CA LEU A 130 6.65 -7.66 6.64
C LEU A 130 7.67 -6.73 7.29
N TRP A 131 7.95 -6.98 8.57
CA TRP A 131 9.01 -6.31 9.33
C TRP A 131 10.41 -6.69 8.83
N GLU A 132 11.41 -5.91 9.22
CA GLU A 132 12.80 -6.25 8.96
C GLU A 132 13.17 -7.60 9.62
N GLY A 133 13.76 -8.49 8.82
CA GLY A 133 14.14 -9.84 9.25
C GLY A 133 13.03 -10.89 9.14
N GLU A 134 11.78 -10.48 8.92
CA GLU A 134 10.72 -11.38 8.51
C GLU A 134 10.86 -11.72 7.01
N GLY A 135 10.45 -12.92 6.63
CA GLY A 135 10.50 -13.35 5.23
C GLY A 135 9.32 -14.22 4.87
N HIS A 136 8.79 -14.02 3.67
CA HIS A 136 7.72 -14.86 3.15
C HIS A 136 8.28 -16.12 2.49
N GLY A 137 7.80 -17.28 2.94
CA GLY A 137 7.96 -18.53 2.20
C GLY A 137 6.78 -18.72 1.25
N ASP A 138 7.00 -19.30 0.07
CA ASP A 138 5.89 -19.77 -0.74
C ASP A 138 5.19 -20.99 -0.11
N ARG A 139 4.11 -21.45 -0.76
CA ARG A 139 3.37 -22.67 -0.36
C ARG A 139 4.22 -23.95 -0.34
N LEU A 140 5.42 -23.92 -0.93
CA LEU A 140 6.38 -25.01 -0.97
C LEU A 140 7.54 -24.81 0.03
N GLY A 141 7.48 -23.78 0.87
CA GLY A 141 8.51 -23.44 1.84
C GLY A 141 9.76 -22.81 1.24
N ARG A 142 9.74 -22.42 -0.04
CA ARG A 142 10.85 -21.70 -0.67
C ARG A 142 10.83 -20.27 -0.19
N LYS A 143 11.89 -19.85 0.48
CA LYS A 143 12.13 -18.44 0.80
C LYS A 143 12.60 -17.74 -0.46
N TYR A 144 11.89 -16.71 -0.86
CA TYR A 144 12.34 -15.78 -1.88
C TYR A 144 12.90 -14.57 -1.18
N ASN A 145 14.11 -14.16 -1.55
CA ASN A 145 14.65 -12.90 -1.08
C ASN A 145 14.09 -11.80 -1.98
N ASN A 146 13.27 -10.91 -1.40
CA ASN A 146 12.88 -9.69 -2.10
C ASN A 146 14.15 -8.88 -2.41
N PRO A 147 14.51 -8.69 -3.69
CA PRO A 147 15.73 -8.00 -4.07
C PRO A 147 15.68 -6.50 -3.78
N TYR A 148 14.53 -5.97 -3.33
CA TYR A 148 14.36 -4.61 -2.85
C TYR A 148 14.56 -4.48 -1.33
N LYS A 149 14.66 -5.59 -0.58
CA LYS A 149 14.89 -5.67 0.88
C LYS A 149 16.20 -6.42 1.25
N GLY A 150 17.19 -6.44 0.36
CA GLY A 150 18.47 -7.12 0.59
C GLY A 150 19.46 -6.31 1.44
N THR A 151 20.75 -6.39 1.11
CA THR A 151 21.79 -5.62 1.81
C THR A 151 21.55 -4.13 1.79
N GLU A 152 21.01 -3.63 0.68
CA GLU A 152 20.50 -2.27 0.58
C GLU A 152 19.00 -2.32 0.34
N TYR A 153 18.27 -1.54 1.15
CA TYR A 153 16.84 -1.36 0.97
C TYR A 153 16.60 -0.31 -0.08
N HIS A 154 15.72 -0.64 -1.03
CA HIS A 154 15.13 0.31 -1.94
C HIS A 154 14.42 1.42 -1.17
N SER A 155 14.42 2.65 -1.68
CA SER A 155 13.90 3.82 -0.97
C SER A 155 12.45 3.65 -0.51
N VAL A 156 11.61 3.03 -1.34
CA VAL A 156 10.22 2.69 -1.00
C VAL A 156 10.16 1.71 0.18
N GLU A 157 10.93 0.61 0.13
CA GLU A 157 10.90 -0.41 1.20
C GLU A 157 11.42 0.16 2.53
N ARG A 158 12.47 0.98 2.47
CA ARG A 158 13.03 1.67 3.64
C ARG A 158 12.06 2.68 4.22
N GLY A 159 11.45 3.50 3.36
CA GLY A 159 10.48 4.52 3.75
C GLY A 159 9.24 3.88 4.37
N LEU A 160 8.75 2.79 3.78
CA LEU A 160 7.61 2.03 4.30
C LEU A 160 7.92 1.39 5.65
N GLN A 161 9.11 0.80 5.83
CA GLN A 161 9.51 0.25 7.13
C GLN A 161 9.57 1.33 8.22
N ARG A 162 10.13 2.51 7.90
CA ARG A 162 10.17 3.63 8.83
C ARG A 162 8.78 4.19 9.13
N ALA A 163 7.92 4.27 8.12
CA ALA A 163 6.52 4.66 8.30
C ALA A 163 5.80 3.65 9.21
N LYS A 164 6.02 2.34 9.01
CA LYS A 164 5.47 1.30 9.87
C LYS A 164 5.94 1.44 11.32
N ASN A 165 7.24 1.64 11.55
CA ASN A 165 7.78 1.86 12.89
C ASN A 165 7.11 3.09 13.55
N ALA A 166 7.07 4.22 12.85
CA ALA A 166 6.47 5.44 13.36
C ALA A 166 4.97 5.26 13.67
N ALA A 167 4.22 4.61 12.79
CA ALA A 167 2.78 4.40 12.93
C ALA A 167 2.41 3.35 13.99
N GLU A 168 3.17 2.27 14.06
CA GLU A 168 2.78 1.08 14.83
C GLU A 168 3.59 0.87 16.11
N ALA A 169 4.87 1.23 16.14
CA ALA A 169 5.73 1.06 17.31
C ALA A 169 5.83 2.34 18.15
N ASP A 170 5.98 3.49 17.49
CA ASP A 170 6.23 4.76 18.18
C ASP A 170 4.96 5.62 18.36
N ASN A 171 3.88 5.27 17.66
CA ASN A 171 2.63 6.04 17.59
C ASN A 171 2.85 7.54 17.24
N ASP A 172 3.89 7.82 16.44
CA ASP A 172 4.29 9.15 16.00
C ASP A 172 3.74 9.46 14.60
N VAL A 173 2.57 10.10 14.58
CA VAL A 173 1.88 10.50 13.34
C VAL A 173 2.68 11.51 12.52
N LEU A 174 3.44 12.40 13.16
CA LEU A 174 4.24 13.40 12.44
C LEU A 174 5.42 12.74 11.74
N ALA A 175 6.15 11.87 12.43
CA ALA A 175 7.22 11.08 11.82
C ALA A 175 6.68 10.17 10.71
N PHE A 176 5.50 9.56 10.90
CA PHE A 176 4.82 8.79 9.86
C PHE A 176 4.60 9.63 8.60
N LYS A 177 4.03 10.84 8.72
CA LYS A 177 3.73 11.73 7.59
C LYS A 177 5.01 12.08 6.80
N VAL A 178 6.12 12.34 7.50
CA VAL A 178 7.44 12.58 6.87
C VAL A 178 7.93 11.35 6.10
N HIS A 179 7.79 10.14 6.67
CA HIS A 179 8.20 8.92 5.98
C HIS A 179 7.30 8.58 4.79
N ARG A 180 5.99 8.83 4.91
CA ARG A 180 5.04 8.72 3.80
C ARG A 180 5.43 9.63 2.64
N GLU A 181 5.73 10.90 2.91
CA GLU A 181 6.16 11.86 1.88
C GLU A 181 7.34 11.32 1.07
N ASN A 182 8.37 10.81 1.75
CA ASN A 182 9.55 10.22 1.09
C ASN A 182 9.21 9.05 0.16
N VAL A 183 8.23 8.22 0.55
CA VAL A 183 7.73 7.12 -0.28
C VAL A 183 6.97 7.65 -1.49
N LEU A 184 6.08 8.62 -1.29
CA LEU A 184 5.25 9.21 -2.34
C LEU A 184 6.08 9.95 -3.38
N MET A 185 7.13 10.68 -2.99
CA MET A 185 8.07 11.32 -3.94
C MET A 185 8.60 10.34 -5.01
N TYR A 186 8.78 9.08 -4.62
CA TYR A 186 9.21 8.05 -5.55
C TYR A 186 8.09 7.52 -6.43
N LEU A 187 6.97 7.15 -5.81
CA LEU A 187 5.84 6.51 -6.48
C LEU A 187 5.10 7.46 -7.42
N GLU A 188 4.95 8.74 -7.04
CA GLU A 188 4.29 9.75 -7.89
C GLU A 188 5.06 10.02 -9.18
N ARG A 189 6.40 9.99 -9.12
CA ARG A 189 7.23 10.08 -10.33
C ARG A 189 7.01 8.87 -11.25
N GLN A 190 6.85 7.68 -10.69
CA GLN A 190 6.52 6.48 -11.47
C GLN A 190 5.10 6.56 -12.03
N TYR A 191 4.13 6.98 -11.22
CA TYR A 191 2.74 7.19 -11.63
C TYR A 191 2.63 8.18 -12.79
N GLY A 192 3.36 9.31 -12.75
CA GLY A 192 3.40 10.27 -13.84
C GLY A 192 3.90 9.66 -15.16
N LYS A 193 4.92 8.79 -15.12
CA LYS A 193 5.39 8.04 -16.31
C LYS A 193 4.31 7.10 -16.85
N ILE A 194 3.68 6.32 -15.96
CA ILE A 194 2.61 5.38 -16.32
C ILE A 194 1.44 6.14 -16.98
N ASN A 195 1.02 7.25 -16.39
CA ASN A 195 -0.08 8.06 -16.90
C ASN A 195 0.24 8.66 -18.28
N ASN A 196 1.46 9.15 -18.49
CA ASN A 196 1.89 9.68 -19.79
C ASN A 196 1.88 8.60 -20.88
N CYS A 197 2.41 7.41 -20.60
CA CYS A 197 2.39 6.29 -21.55
C CYS A 197 0.97 5.78 -21.82
N SER A 198 0.12 5.71 -20.78
CA SER A 198 -1.30 5.36 -20.92
C SER A 198 -2.02 6.35 -21.83
N ASN A 199 -1.85 7.66 -21.61
CA ASN A 199 -2.47 8.70 -22.43
C ASN A 199 -2.03 8.63 -23.90
N ALA A 200 -0.73 8.48 -24.15
CA ALA A 200 -0.21 8.33 -25.52
C ALA A 200 -0.79 7.09 -26.23
N LEU A 201 -0.93 5.98 -25.51
CA LEU A 201 -1.56 4.76 -26.02
C LEU A 201 -3.06 4.95 -26.28
N LEU A 202 -3.78 5.60 -25.38
CA LEU A 202 -5.20 5.90 -25.52
C LEU A 202 -5.48 6.83 -26.69
N ASP A 203 -4.66 7.87 -26.89
CA ASP A 203 -4.78 8.78 -28.03
C ASP A 203 -4.59 8.02 -29.36
N PHE A 204 -3.61 7.13 -29.42
CA PHE A 204 -3.42 6.24 -30.58
C PHE A 204 -4.62 5.31 -30.79
N ILE A 205 -5.12 4.66 -29.73
CA ILE A 205 -6.30 3.79 -29.82
C ILE A 205 -7.49 4.57 -30.37
N LYS A 206 -7.76 5.77 -29.84
CA LYS A 206 -8.87 6.63 -30.30
C LYS A 206 -8.73 7.00 -31.76
N GLU A 207 -7.53 7.38 -32.19
CA GLU A 207 -7.23 7.66 -33.60
C GLU A 207 -7.51 6.45 -34.49
N LYS A 208 -7.15 5.24 -34.02
CA LYS A 208 -7.24 4.00 -34.80
C LYS A 208 -8.54 3.20 -34.63
N LYS A 209 -9.49 3.68 -33.82
CA LYS A 209 -10.86 3.11 -33.70
C LYS A 209 -11.84 3.60 -34.78
N ARG A 210 -11.39 4.46 -35.71
CA ARG A 210 -12.19 5.03 -36.81
C ARG A 210 -12.33 4.08 -38.00
N LEU A 211 -13.36 4.30 -38.83
CA LEU A 211 -13.62 3.51 -40.04
C LEU A 211 -12.35 3.25 -40.88
N GLY A 212 -12.10 1.98 -41.20
CA GLY A 212 -10.95 1.55 -42.02
C GLY A 212 -9.61 1.47 -41.29
N CYS A 213 -9.55 1.79 -39.99
CA CYS A 213 -8.34 1.67 -39.17
C CYS A 213 -8.26 0.34 -38.38
N LEU A 214 -7.12 0.15 -37.70
CA LEU A 214 -6.73 -1.09 -37.01
C LEU A 214 -7.75 -1.60 -35.98
N PHE A 215 -8.40 -0.71 -35.23
CA PHE A 215 -9.29 -1.05 -34.11
C PHE A 215 -10.76 -0.77 -34.39
N HIS A 216 -11.15 -0.54 -35.65
CA HIS A 216 -12.57 -0.34 -35.96
C HIS A 216 -13.37 -1.61 -35.65
N PRO A 217 -14.48 -1.52 -34.89
CA PRO A 217 -15.19 -2.69 -34.39
C PRO A 217 -15.83 -3.55 -35.50
N TYR A 218 -16.21 -2.95 -36.62
CA TYR A 218 -17.01 -3.61 -37.66
C TYR A 218 -16.28 -3.82 -38.99
N THR A 219 -15.20 -3.09 -39.24
CA THR A 219 -14.47 -3.14 -40.52
C THR A 219 -13.04 -3.54 -40.26
N ARG A 220 -12.52 -4.47 -41.05
CA ARG A 220 -11.11 -4.79 -40.99
C ARG A 220 -10.33 -3.94 -41.97
N PRO A 221 -9.12 -3.49 -41.60
CA PRO A 221 -8.21 -2.90 -42.57
C PRO A 221 -7.90 -3.91 -43.68
N VAL A 222 -7.57 -3.40 -44.87
CA VAL A 222 -7.17 -4.23 -46.01
C VAL A 222 -5.92 -5.02 -45.60
N GLU A 223 -6.03 -6.36 -45.65
CA GLU A 223 -4.92 -7.27 -45.36
C GLU A 223 -3.76 -6.97 -46.32
N ASP A 224 -2.53 -6.95 -45.79
CA ASP A 224 -1.27 -6.70 -46.52
C ASP A 224 -1.01 -5.27 -47.05
N SER A 225 -1.69 -4.25 -46.53
CA SER A 225 -1.29 -2.86 -46.79
C SER A 225 -0.04 -2.45 -45.98
N ILE A 226 0.88 -1.69 -46.61
CA ILE A 226 2.05 -1.07 -45.94
C ILE A 226 1.60 -0.20 -44.74
N ASP A 227 0.41 0.39 -44.83
CA ASP A 227 -0.16 1.21 -43.78
C ASP A 227 -0.52 0.39 -42.53
N LEU A 228 -1.12 -0.79 -42.71
CA LEU A 228 -1.45 -1.71 -41.61
C LEU A 228 -0.19 -2.16 -40.86
N GLU A 229 0.87 -2.51 -41.58
CA GLU A 229 2.14 -2.91 -40.96
C GLU A 229 2.72 -1.79 -40.09
N LYS A 230 2.74 -0.55 -40.61
CA LYS A 230 3.19 0.62 -39.84
C LYS A 230 2.34 0.85 -38.58
N GLN A 231 1.01 0.74 -38.69
CA GLN A 231 0.12 0.88 -37.54
C GLN A 231 0.38 -0.20 -36.47
N LEU A 232 0.65 -1.44 -36.86
CA LEU A 232 0.97 -2.53 -35.93
C LEU A 232 2.29 -2.30 -35.18
N TYR A 233 3.34 -1.83 -35.87
CA TYR A 233 4.61 -1.52 -35.21
C TYR A 233 4.52 -0.28 -34.31
N HIS A 234 3.70 0.72 -34.67
CA HIS A 234 3.41 1.86 -33.79
C HIS A 234 2.67 1.41 -32.53
N ALA A 235 1.64 0.56 -32.68
CA ALA A 235 0.92 -0.03 -31.56
C ALA A 235 1.88 -0.82 -30.64
N LYS A 236 2.79 -1.61 -31.23
CA LYS A 236 3.81 -2.35 -30.48
C LYS A 236 4.70 -1.42 -29.65
N LEU A 237 5.23 -0.35 -30.25
CA LEU A 237 6.11 0.58 -29.55
C LEU A 237 5.41 1.21 -28.34
N LEU A 238 4.19 1.71 -28.53
CA LEU A 238 3.42 2.32 -27.44
C LEU A 238 3.05 1.31 -26.34
N LEU A 239 2.75 0.06 -26.72
CA LEU A 239 2.48 -1.01 -25.74
C LEU A 239 3.73 -1.38 -24.93
N ASP A 240 4.89 -1.46 -25.59
CA ASP A 240 6.16 -1.72 -24.91
C ASP A 240 6.52 -0.58 -23.95
N ASP A 241 6.39 0.68 -24.39
CA ASP A 241 6.62 1.85 -23.54
C ASP A 241 5.66 1.87 -22.34
N TYR A 242 4.38 1.56 -22.55
CA TYR A 242 3.41 1.47 -21.47
C TYR A 242 3.73 0.34 -20.48
N ALA A 243 4.09 -0.85 -20.97
CA ALA A 243 4.49 -1.95 -20.11
C ALA A 243 5.77 -1.63 -19.30
N MET A 244 6.77 -1.02 -19.94
CA MET A 244 8.01 -0.60 -19.29
C MET A 244 7.81 0.48 -18.23
N SER A 245 6.79 1.33 -18.37
CA SER A 245 6.48 2.37 -17.37
C SER A 245 6.13 1.81 -15.98
N PHE A 246 5.65 0.57 -15.91
CA PHE A 246 5.37 -0.14 -14.66
C PHE A 246 6.60 -0.80 -14.02
N GLU A 247 7.73 -0.88 -14.72
CA GLU A 247 8.96 -1.38 -14.11
C GLU A 247 9.40 -0.42 -12.99
N ARG A 248 9.64 -0.98 -11.80
CA ARG A 248 10.16 -0.20 -10.67
C ARG A 248 11.47 0.44 -11.11
N GLU A 249 11.52 1.77 -11.03
CA GLU A 249 12.79 2.46 -11.06
C GLU A 249 13.65 1.88 -9.92
N ALA A 250 14.96 1.82 -10.11
CA ALA A 250 15.86 1.31 -9.08
C ALA A 250 17.19 2.06 -9.17
N PRO A 251 17.71 2.59 -8.04
CA PRO A 251 19.07 3.11 -7.97
C PRO A 251 20.10 2.04 -8.37
N THR A 252 21.27 2.47 -8.85
CA THR A 252 22.34 1.56 -9.29
C THR A 252 22.70 0.47 -8.27
N PRO A 253 22.82 0.75 -6.96
CA PRO A 253 23.10 -0.30 -5.99
C PRO A 253 22.01 -1.39 -5.93
N ILE A 254 20.74 -0.99 -5.99
CA ILE A 254 19.60 -1.91 -6.03
C ILE A 254 19.59 -2.71 -7.33
N LYS A 255 19.92 -2.08 -8.48
CA LYS A 255 20.08 -2.80 -9.76
C LYS A 255 21.18 -3.86 -9.68
N ILE A 256 22.33 -3.54 -9.07
CA ILE A 256 23.42 -4.49 -8.84
C ILE A 256 22.94 -5.64 -7.94
N GLN A 257 22.19 -5.34 -6.88
CA GLN A 257 21.61 -6.34 -5.99
C GLN A 257 20.65 -7.27 -6.74
N ILE A 258 19.70 -6.71 -7.51
CA ILE A 258 18.80 -7.47 -8.37
C ILE A 258 19.59 -8.38 -9.31
N LEU A 259 20.62 -7.86 -10.01
CA LEU A 259 21.44 -8.65 -10.93
C LEU A 259 22.21 -9.80 -10.23
N ARG A 260 22.65 -9.58 -8.98
CA ARG A 260 23.29 -10.63 -8.17
C ARG A 260 22.29 -11.70 -7.78
N GLU A 261 21.09 -11.32 -7.35
CA GLU A 261 20.02 -12.24 -6.98
C GLU A 261 19.45 -12.98 -8.21
N GLN A 262 19.43 -12.34 -9.39
CA GLN A 262 19.05 -12.95 -10.67
C GLN A 262 19.99 -14.08 -11.12
N ARG A 263 21.22 -14.14 -10.60
CA ARG A 263 22.12 -15.29 -10.84
C ARG A 263 21.58 -16.57 -10.19
N PHE A 264 20.76 -16.44 -9.16
CA PHE A 264 19.99 -17.56 -8.64
C PHE A 264 18.78 -17.74 -9.56
N VAL A 265 18.65 -18.94 -10.13
CA VAL A 265 17.73 -19.37 -11.22
C VAL A 265 16.24 -19.01 -10.99
N HIS A 266 15.88 -18.53 -9.81
CA HIS A 266 14.51 -18.32 -9.35
C HIS A 266 13.96 -16.92 -9.64
N LEU A 267 14.74 -15.84 -9.68
CA LEU A 267 14.17 -14.49 -9.80
C LEU A 267 13.52 -14.22 -11.19
N PRO A 268 14.19 -14.52 -12.32
CA PRO A 268 13.56 -14.36 -13.64
C PRO A 268 12.37 -15.30 -13.82
N LYS A 269 12.46 -16.54 -13.31
CA LYS A 269 11.34 -17.49 -13.30
C LYS A 269 10.19 -16.99 -12.45
N LEU A 270 10.45 -16.35 -11.31
CA LEU A 270 9.42 -15.83 -10.42
C LEU A 270 8.64 -14.72 -11.13
N TYR A 271 9.34 -13.73 -11.68
CA TYR A 271 8.71 -12.70 -12.51
C TYR A 271 7.99 -13.33 -13.72
N ASP A 272 8.59 -14.26 -14.45
CA ASP A 272 7.93 -14.95 -15.57
C ASP A 272 6.72 -15.80 -15.14
N GLU A 273 6.68 -16.31 -13.91
CA GLU A 273 5.61 -17.13 -13.35
C GLU A 273 4.48 -16.29 -12.75
N THR A 274 4.79 -15.11 -12.21
CA THR A 274 3.81 -14.24 -11.53
C THR A 274 3.34 -13.07 -12.39
N ASN A 275 4.18 -12.52 -13.27
CA ASN A 275 3.80 -11.54 -14.30
C ASN A 275 3.22 -12.19 -15.56
N ARG A 276 2.85 -13.48 -15.50
CA ARG A 276 2.34 -14.25 -16.64
C ARG A 276 1.24 -13.55 -17.42
N GLY A 277 0.41 -12.70 -16.82
CA GLY A 277 -0.64 -11.98 -17.55
C GLY A 277 -0.10 -11.09 -18.68
N VAL A 278 0.63 -10.04 -18.31
CA VAL A 278 1.14 -9.02 -19.24
C VAL A 278 2.25 -9.58 -20.14
N ASP A 279 3.25 -10.25 -19.55
CA ASP A 279 4.43 -10.66 -20.31
C ASP A 279 4.08 -11.77 -21.31
N VAL A 280 3.13 -12.65 -20.97
CA VAL A 280 2.60 -13.62 -21.95
C VAL A 280 1.73 -12.94 -23.00
N ALA A 281 0.92 -11.93 -22.63
CA ALA A 281 0.12 -11.18 -23.61
C ALA A 281 1.02 -10.47 -24.63
N ILE A 282 2.05 -9.73 -24.18
CA ILE A 282 3.02 -9.02 -25.03
C ILE A 282 3.83 -10.02 -25.87
N ARG A 283 4.37 -11.10 -25.29
CA ARG A 283 5.10 -12.12 -26.07
C ARG A 283 4.22 -12.78 -27.13
N ARG A 284 2.96 -13.09 -26.81
CA ARG A 284 2.01 -13.66 -27.77
C ARG A 284 1.67 -12.65 -28.86
N PHE A 285 1.51 -11.37 -28.50
CA PHE A 285 1.28 -10.27 -29.43
C PHE A 285 2.44 -10.16 -30.43
N ASN A 286 3.69 -10.13 -29.95
CA ASN A 286 4.89 -10.13 -30.80
C ASN A 286 4.92 -11.35 -31.73
N THR A 287 4.65 -12.54 -31.19
CA THR A 287 4.56 -13.78 -32.00
C THR A 287 3.47 -13.70 -33.07
N ALA A 288 2.37 -12.98 -32.82
CA ALA A 288 1.28 -12.81 -33.78
C ALA A 288 1.64 -11.82 -34.89
N ILE A 289 2.38 -10.75 -34.57
CA ILE A 289 2.99 -9.83 -35.55
C ILE A 289 3.93 -10.61 -36.47
N ASP A 290 4.87 -11.38 -35.90
CA ASP A 290 5.86 -12.14 -36.69
C ASP A 290 5.21 -13.15 -37.64
N LYS A 291 4.06 -13.71 -37.23
CA LYS A 291 3.26 -14.64 -38.02
C LYS A 291 2.26 -13.96 -38.96
N LYS A 292 2.26 -12.63 -39.02
CA LYS A 292 1.32 -11.80 -39.80
C LYS A 292 -0.16 -12.14 -39.54
N ASN A 293 -0.49 -12.57 -38.31
CA ASN A 293 -1.86 -12.91 -37.94
C ASN A 293 -2.58 -11.69 -37.36
N ASN A 294 -2.97 -10.76 -38.23
CA ASN A 294 -3.50 -9.45 -37.85
C ASN A 294 -4.70 -9.52 -36.89
N LYS A 295 -5.64 -10.44 -37.15
CA LYS A 295 -6.81 -10.65 -36.26
C LYS A 295 -6.37 -11.03 -34.84
N LYS A 296 -5.42 -11.95 -34.73
CA LYS A 296 -4.91 -12.39 -33.43
C LYS A 296 -4.07 -11.30 -32.76
N THR A 297 -3.32 -10.52 -33.55
CA THR A 297 -2.53 -9.38 -33.08
C THR A 297 -3.42 -8.35 -32.39
N VAL A 298 -4.52 -7.93 -33.01
CA VAL A 298 -5.47 -6.97 -32.40
C VAL A 298 -6.05 -7.50 -31.09
N LEU A 299 -6.54 -8.74 -31.07
CA LEU A 299 -7.09 -9.34 -29.84
C LEU A 299 -6.07 -9.43 -28.70
N LEU A 300 -4.81 -9.74 -29.02
CA LEU A 300 -3.75 -9.82 -28.02
C LEU A 300 -3.28 -8.46 -27.55
N PHE A 301 -3.29 -7.46 -28.42
CA PHE A 301 -3.04 -6.06 -28.07
C PHE A 301 -4.09 -5.60 -27.05
N GLN A 302 -5.38 -5.73 -27.37
CA GLN A 302 -6.49 -5.36 -26.48
C GLN A 302 -6.34 -6.00 -25.10
N LYS A 303 -6.09 -7.31 -25.07
CA LYS A 303 -5.85 -8.04 -23.82
C LYS A 303 -4.65 -7.52 -23.04
N ALA A 304 -3.55 -7.16 -23.72
CA ALA A 304 -2.37 -6.63 -23.06
C ALA A 304 -2.66 -5.26 -22.44
N VAL A 305 -3.34 -4.38 -23.18
CA VAL A 305 -3.81 -3.06 -22.70
C VAL A 305 -4.72 -3.23 -21.49
N ASP A 306 -5.77 -4.05 -21.57
CA ASP A 306 -6.70 -4.27 -20.44
C ASP A 306 -5.96 -4.78 -19.20
N THR A 307 -4.92 -5.61 -19.37
CA THR A 307 -4.13 -6.13 -18.24
C THR A 307 -3.28 -5.03 -17.58
N LEU A 308 -2.72 -4.11 -18.37
CA LEU A 308 -1.96 -2.96 -17.86
C LEU A 308 -2.90 -1.92 -17.20
N ASP A 309 -4.05 -1.65 -17.83
CA ASP A 309 -5.08 -0.75 -17.30
C ASP A 309 -5.60 -1.25 -15.95
N ASN A 310 -5.79 -2.56 -15.77
CA ASN A 310 -6.15 -3.15 -14.48
C ASN A 310 -5.19 -2.75 -13.36
N GLN A 311 -3.89 -2.66 -13.65
CA GLN A 311 -2.91 -2.22 -12.66
C GLN A 311 -3.00 -0.71 -12.42
N LEU A 312 -3.12 0.09 -13.49
CA LEU A 312 -3.30 1.55 -13.36
C LEU A 312 -4.56 1.92 -12.57
N ILE A 313 -5.67 1.21 -12.79
CA ILE A 313 -6.93 1.38 -12.05
C ILE A 313 -6.72 1.09 -10.55
N ARG A 314 -5.98 0.02 -10.20
CA ARG A 314 -5.64 -0.29 -8.80
C ARG A 314 -4.78 0.81 -8.17
N ILE A 315 -3.80 1.35 -8.90
CA ILE A 315 -2.97 2.47 -8.45
C ILE A 315 -3.86 3.68 -8.17
N ARG A 316 -4.73 4.05 -9.12
CA ARG A 316 -5.67 5.19 -8.97
C ARG A 316 -6.63 5.00 -7.80
N GLN A 317 -7.18 3.80 -7.61
CA GLN A 317 -8.07 3.51 -6.48
C GLN A 317 -7.32 3.64 -5.15
N ALA A 318 -6.14 3.03 -5.03
CA ALA A 318 -5.36 3.13 -3.80
C ALA A 318 -4.87 4.55 -3.53
N GLY A 319 -4.60 5.35 -4.57
CA GLY A 319 -4.27 6.77 -4.46
C GLY A 319 -5.43 7.63 -3.94
N ARG A 320 -6.68 7.29 -4.29
CA ARG A 320 -7.87 7.94 -3.71
C ARG A 320 -8.02 7.65 -2.22
N ASP A 321 -7.79 6.40 -1.83
CA ASP A 321 -7.94 5.94 -0.45
C ASP A 321 -6.76 6.38 0.45
N LEU A 322 -5.64 6.83 -0.14
CA LEU A 322 -4.36 7.09 0.56
C LEU A 322 -4.45 8.07 1.73
N PHE A 323 -5.32 9.09 1.62
CA PHE A 323 -5.47 10.16 2.61
C PHE A 323 -6.84 10.13 3.30
N GLU A 324 -7.56 9.00 3.23
CA GLU A 324 -8.89 8.84 3.86
C GLU A 324 -8.85 9.05 5.37
N HIS A 325 -7.73 8.68 6.00
CA HIS A 325 -7.51 8.76 7.45
C HIS A 325 -6.76 10.02 7.90
N ASP A 326 -6.46 10.96 6.99
CA ASP A 326 -5.84 12.25 7.34
C ASP A 326 -6.92 13.26 7.73
N LEU A 327 -6.82 13.81 8.95
CA LEU A 327 -7.76 14.82 9.44
C LEU A 327 -7.48 16.21 8.86
N ASP A 328 -6.21 16.50 8.57
CA ASP A 328 -5.79 17.81 8.09
C ASP A 328 -5.20 17.72 6.67
N ILE A 329 -5.91 18.34 5.73
CA ILE A 329 -5.52 18.41 4.32
C ILE A 329 -4.21 19.18 4.15
N SER A 330 -3.96 20.20 4.99
CA SER A 330 -2.78 21.06 4.87
C SER A 330 -1.49 20.40 5.36
N SER A 331 -1.58 19.31 6.14
CA SER A 331 -0.43 18.54 6.63
C SER A 331 -0.22 17.20 5.90
N ARG A 332 -0.84 17.00 4.73
CA ARG A 332 -0.63 15.78 3.92
C ARG A 332 0.81 15.61 3.44
N GLY A 333 1.58 16.70 3.38
CA GLY A 333 3.02 16.74 3.12
C GLY A 333 3.41 16.63 1.64
N VAL A 334 2.51 16.18 0.75
CA VAL A 334 2.79 16.03 -0.68
C VAL A 334 1.58 16.39 -1.52
N ASP A 335 1.78 17.23 -2.53
CA ASP A 335 0.87 17.34 -3.67
C ASP A 335 1.05 16.09 -4.54
N ILE A 336 0.16 15.10 -4.38
CA ILE A 336 0.08 14.00 -5.32
C ILE A 336 -0.43 14.54 -6.66
N HIS A 337 -0.06 13.89 -7.77
CA HIS A 337 -0.71 14.22 -9.03
C HIS A 337 -2.22 14.17 -8.81
N PRO A 338 -3.00 15.17 -9.28
CA PRO A 338 -4.44 15.12 -9.12
C PRO A 338 -4.87 13.74 -9.59
N CYS A 339 -5.71 13.06 -8.80
CA CYS A 339 -6.49 11.92 -9.26
C CYS A 339 -7.47 12.47 -10.31
N ASP A 340 -6.92 12.96 -11.42
CA ASP A 340 -7.63 13.52 -12.54
C ASP A 340 -8.58 12.42 -13.00
N PRO A 341 -9.84 12.72 -13.34
CA PRO A 341 -10.83 11.71 -13.72
C PRO A 341 -10.53 11.12 -15.11
N SER A 342 -9.27 11.09 -15.53
CA SER A 342 -8.75 10.18 -16.54
C SER A 342 -9.28 8.79 -16.19
N SER A 343 -10.26 8.34 -16.97
CA SER A 343 -11.20 7.26 -16.69
C SER A 343 -10.63 6.12 -15.82
N ILE A 344 -11.41 5.73 -14.81
CA ILE A 344 -11.17 4.51 -14.02
C ILE A 344 -11.67 3.25 -14.74
N ASP A 345 -12.09 3.41 -15.99
CA ASP A 345 -12.70 2.37 -16.80
C ASP A 345 -11.71 1.88 -17.85
N HIS A 346 -11.96 0.66 -18.31
CA HIS A 346 -11.24 0.09 -19.42
C HIS A 346 -11.61 0.77 -20.74
N VAL A 347 -10.72 0.64 -21.73
CA VAL A 347 -11.07 0.95 -23.12
C VAL A 347 -12.28 0.12 -23.54
N VAL A 348 -13.34 0.79 -24.01
CA VAL A 348 -14.51 0.14 -24.57
C VAL A 348 -14.23 -0.20 -26.03
N TRP A 349 -13.79 -1.42 -26.32
CA TRP A 349 -13.27 -1.80 -27.65
C TRP A 349 -14.31 -1.92 -28.77
N ASP A 350 -15.58 -2.11 -28.42
CA ASP A 350 -16.69 -2.41 -29.34
C ASP A 350 -17.47 -1.18 -29.81
N VAL A 351 -17.09 0.01 -29.34
CA VAL A 351 -17.72 1.30 -29.68
C VAL A 351 -16.76 2.15 -30.50
N GLU A 352 -17.23 2.79 -31.58
CA GLU A 352 -16.44 3.78 -32.30
C GLU A 352 -16.27 5.04 -31.42
N GLU A 353 -15.06 5.58 -31.31
CA GLU A 353 -14.83 6.80 -30.56
C GLU A 353 -15.41 8.00 -31.31
N PRO A 354 -16.17 8.90 -30.65
CA PRO A 354 -16.80 10.01 -31.35
C PRO A 354 -15.76 10.98 -31.93
N GLU A 355 -16.09 11.60 -33.07
CA GLU A 355 -15.44 12.86 -33.47
C GLU A 355 -15.74 13.90 -32.37
N ILE A 356 -14.73 14.27 -31.57
CA ILE A 356 -14.80 15.45 -30.71
C ILE A 356 -14.75 16.68 -31.62
N GLY A 357 -15.88 16.99 -32.24
CA GLY A 357 -16.16 18.22 -32.97
C GLY A 357 -17.38 18.90 -32.37
N PRO A 358 -17.47 20.24 -32.40
CA PRO A 358 -18.63 20.95 -31.89
C PRO A 358 -19.77 20.80 -32.90
N ASN A 359 -20.44 19.65 -32.91
CA ASN A 359 -21.73 19.47 -33.56
C ASN A 359 -22.35 18.14 -33.10
N LEU A 360 -23.21 18.24 -32.09
CA LEU A 360 -24.57 17.71 -32.13
C LEU A 360 -25.36 18.39 -31.01
N ALA A 361 -25.81 19.60 -31.32
CA ALA A 361 -26.98 20.17 -30.70
C ALA A 361 -28.20 19.29 -31.06
N ILE A 362 -29.00 18.96 -30.04
CA ILE A 362 -30.46 18.76 -30.08
C ILE A 362 -30.97 17.64 -31.01
N ILE A 363 -31.55 16.58 -30.42
CA ILE A 363 -33.02 16.39 -30.38
C ILE A 363 -33.41 15.92 -28.98
#